data_AF-A0A966NGS3-F1
#
_entry.id   AF-A0A966NGS3-F1
#
_cell.length_a   1.000
_cell.length_b   1.000
_cell.length_c   1.000
_cell.angle_alpha   90.00
_cell.angle_beta   90.00
_cell.angle_gamma   90.00
#
_symmetry.space_group_name_H-M   'P 1'
#
loop_
_entity.id
_entity.type
_entity.pdbx_description
1 polymer ?
#
loop_
_entity_poly.entity_id
_entity_poly.type
_entity_poly.pdbx_seq_one_letter_code
_entity_poly.pdbx_strand_id
1 'polypeptide(L)' 'MNKNKIIGKIQATIIDTIGWLEPATVSPEFRKLGLSHSLVKSAMDWLIENGAKSIRTTIDSDNLIGRKIVERHNFIPN' A
#
# COMPACT_ATOMS: atom_id res chain seq x y z
N MET A 1 22.00 15.61 0.90
CA MET A 1 20.74 14.86 0.80
C MET A 1 19.61 15.76 1.30
N ASN A 2 18.64 16.12 0.46
CA ASN A 2 17.55 17.01 0.87
C ASN A 2 16.59 16.22 1.77
N LYS A 3 16.51 16.55 3.07
CA LYS A 3 15.78 15.78 4.09
C LYS A 3 14.25 15.75 3.87
N ASN A 4 13.72 16.61 2.97
CA ASN A 4 12.28 16.72 2.69
C ASN A 4 11.87 16.16 1.32
N LYS A 5 12.73 15.38 0.64
CA LYS A 5 12.35 14.73 -0.62
C LYS A 5 11.35 13.60 -0.32
N ILE A 6 10.16 13.67 -0.93
CA ILE A 6 9.22 12.53 -0.95
C ILE A 6 9.81 11.45 -1.86
N ILE A 7 10.10 10.27 -1.30
CA ILE A 7 10.72 9.14 -2.02
C ILE A 7 9.74 8.01 -2.34
N GLY A 8 8.55 8.05 -1.76
CA GLY A 8 7.48 7.10 -2.02
C GLY A 8 6.15 7.59 -1.46
N LYS A 9 5.06 6.97 -1.89
CA LYS A 9 3.71 7.27 -1.44
C LYS A 9 2.81 6.03 -1.55
N ILE A 10 1.75 6.04 -0.77
CA ILE A 10 0.59 5.18 -0.90
C ILE A 10 -0.65 6.03 -0.61
N GLN A 11 -1.76 5.70 -1.24
CA GLN A 11 -3.04 6.35 -0.95
C GLN A 11 -3.97 5.35 -0.29
N ALA A 12 -4.65 5.82 0.76
CA ALA A 12 -5.69 5.09 1.46
C ALA A 12 -6.95 5.94 1.48
N THR A 13 -8.11 5.32 1.31
CA THR A 13 -9.41 6.01 1.37
C THR A 13 -10.43 5.08 2.00
N ILE A 14 -11.37 5.62 2.76
CA ILE A 14 -12.49 4.86 3.31
C ILE A 14 -13.75 5.28 2.56
N ILE A 15 -14.46 4.30 1.99
CA ILE A 15 -15.77 4.48 1.38
C ILE A 15 -16.74 3.56 2.13
N ASP A 16 -17.75 4.15 2.76
CA ASP A 16 -18.61 3.50 3.75
C ASP A 16 -17.79 2.82 4.87
N THR A 17 -17.65 1.50 4.82
CA THR A 17 -16.84 0.71 5.76
C THR A 17 -15.71 -0.06 5.09
N ILE A 18 -15.43 0.23 3.81
CA ILE A 18 -14.40 -0.45 3.02
C ILE A 18 -13.22 0.51 2.87
N GLY A 19 -12.06 0.09 3.37
CA GLY A 19 -10.79 0.74 3.11
C GLY A 19 -10.25 0.33 1.75
N TRP A 20 -9.87 1.30 0.94
CA TRP A 20 -9.24 1.10 -0.36
C TRP A 20 -7.78 1.54 -0.32
N LEU A 21 -6.89 0.67 -0.78
CA LEU A 21 -5.48 0.95 -0.98
C LEU A 21 -5.15 1.01 -2.47
N GLU A 22 -4.53 2.12 -2.87
CA GLU A 22 -3.86 2.21 -4.16
C GLU A 22 -2.47 1.55 -4.09
N PRO A 23 -1.89 1.12 -5.22
CA PRO A 23 -0.54 0.56 -5.25
C PRO A 23 0.53 1.52 -4.68
N ALA A 24 1.34 1.01 -3.75
CA ALA A 24 2.47 1.76 -3.21
C ALA A 24 3.50 2.06 -4.30
N THR A 25 3.93 3.32 -4.41
CA THR A 25 4.96 3.76 -5.35
C THR A 25 6.21 4.18 -4.58
N VAL A 26 7.38 3.70 -5.00
CA VAL A 26 8.69 4.08 -4.44
C VAL A 26 9.63 4.41 -5.59
N SER A 27 10.35 5.53 -5.45
CA SER A 27 11.32 6.02 -6.43
C SER A 27 12.38 4.94 -6.69
N PRO A 28 12.80 4.71 -7.96
CA PRO A 28 13.65 3.58 -8.33
C PRO A 28 14.90 3.39 -7.47
N GLU A 29 15.56 4.50 -7.10
CA GLU A 29 16.80 4.51 -6.33
C GLU A 29 16.64 4.09 -4.85
N PHE A 30 15.40 4.01 -4.36
CA PHE A 30 15.07 3.57 -2.99
C PHE A 30 14.31 2.24 -2.94
N ARG A 31 14.17 1.54 -4.07
CA ARG A 31 13.52 0.23 -4.13
C ARG A 31 14.38 -0.85 -3.45
N LYS A 32 13.76 -2.00 -3.16
CA LYS A 32 14.37 -3.16 -2.49
C LYS A 32 14.85 -2.91 -1.04
N LEU A 33 14.49 -1.76 -0.47
CA LEU A 33 14.76 -1.40 0.94
C LEU A 33 13.57 -1.68 1.88
N GLY A 34 12.53 -2.39 1.41
CA GLY A 34 11.33 -2.68 2.20
C GLY A 34 10.32 -1.53 2.30
N LEU A 35 10.59 -0.36 1.70
CA LEU A 35 9.73 0.83 1.83
C LEU A 35 8.27 0.60 1.40
N SER A 36 8.03 -0.13 0.31
CA SER A 36 6.66 -0.44 -0.12
C SER A 36 5.88 -1.26 0.93
N HIS A 37 6.56 -2.17 1.64
CA HIS A 37 5.95 -2.94 2.72
C HIS A 37 5.58 -2.04 3.90
N SER A 38 6.49 -1.14 4.29
CA SER A 38 6.23 -0.16 5.37
C SER A 38 5.06 0.76 5.02
N LEU A 39 4.98 1.23 3.77
CA LEU A 39 3.87 2.05 3.29
C LEU A 39 2.54 1.30 3.35
N VAL A 40 2.48 0.07 2.82
CA VAL A 40 1.25 -0.75 2.86
C VAL A 40 0.81 -1.02 4.28
N LYS A 41 1.73 -1.44 5.17
CA LYS A 41 1.41 -1.65 6.58
C LYS A 41 0.84 -0.39 7.23
N SER A 42 1.53 0.74 7.09
CA SER A 42 1.10 2.00 7.71
C SER A 42 -0.27 2.46 7.20
N ALA A 43 -0.56 2.24 5.92
CA ALA A 43 -1.86 2.57 5.35
C ALA A 43 -2.97 1.63 5.86
N MET A 44 -2.68 0.34 6.02
CA MET A 44 -3.62 -0.62 6.62
C MET A 44 -3.90 -0.28 8.08
N ASP A 45 -2.87 0.02 8.87
CA ASP A 45 -3.00 0.43 10.27
C ASP A 45 -3.92 1.67 10.35
N TRP A 46 -3.65 2.69 9.52
CA TRP A 46 -4.50 3.89 9.45
C TRP A 46 -5.95 3.58 9.07
N LEU A 47 -6.20 2.68 8.10
CA LEU A 47 -7.56 2.29 7.72
C LEU A 47 -8.30 1.61 8.87
N ILE A 48 -7.63 0.71 9.60
CA ILE A 48 -8.21 0.00 10.76
C ILE A 48 -8.52 1.00 11.87
N GLU A 49 -7.57 1.87 12.20
CA GLU A 49 -7.74 2.92 13.21
C GLU A 49 -8.90 3.88 12.89
N ASN A 50 -9.18 4.10 11.60
CA ASN A 50 -10.26 4.96 11.13
C ASN A 50 -11.57 4.21 10.81
N GLY A 51 -11.71 2.96 11.26
CA GLY A 51 -12.99 2.24 11.26
C GLY A 51 -13.31 1.44 10.00
N ALA A 52 -12.32 1.20 9.12
CA ALA A 52 -12.51 0.28 8.00
C ALA A 52 -12.77 -1.14 8.53
N LYS A 53 -13.87 -1.77 8.08
CA LYS A 53 -14.23 -3.15 8.44
C LYS A 53 -13.60 -4.21 7.52
N SER A 54 -13.20 -3.79 6.32
CA SER A 54 -12.46 -4.61 5.37
C SER A 54 -11.53 -3.71 4.56
N ILE A 55 -10.43 -4.26 4.07
CA ILE A 55 -9.48 -3.54 3.22
C ILE A 55 -9.40 -4.24 1.88
N ARG A 56 -9.46 -3.46 0.80
CA ARG A 56 -9.38 -3.89 -0.60
C ARG A 56 -8.31 -3.10 -1.33
N THR A 57 -7.77 -3.71 -2.37
CA THR A 57 -6.81 -3.06 -3.26
C THR A 57 -7.03 -3.59 -4.67
N THR A 58 -6.70 -2.77 -5.65
CA THR A 58 -6.69 -3.16 -7.06
C THR A 58 -5.26 -3.12 -7.56
N ILE A 59 -4.84 -4.19 -8.22
CA ILE A 59 -3.51 -4.31 -8.81
C ILE A 59 -3.70 -4.79 -10.24
N ASP A 60 -3.07 -4.09 -11.18
CA ASP A 60 -3.03 -4.51 -12.58
C ASP A 60 -2.45 -5.92 -12.70
N SER A 61 -3.03 -6.74 -13.59
CA SER A 61 -2.69 -8.16 -13.69
C SER A 61 -1.23 -8.43 -14.06
N ASP A 62 -0.57 -7.49 -14.74
CA ASP A 62 0.84 -7.52 -15.11
C ASP A 62 1.77 -7.00 -14.00
N ASN A 63 1.25 -6.38 -12.95
CA ASN A 63 2.02 -5.86 -11.82
C ASN A 63 2.29 -6.94 -10.76
N LEU A 64 3.09 -7.94 -11.15
CA LEU A 64 3.47 -9.09 -10.30
C LEU A 64 4.21 -8.66 -9.02
N ILE A 65 4.95 -7.55 -9.05
CA ILE A 65 5.66 -7.03 -7.88
C ILE A 65 4.68 -6.46 -6.86
N GLY A 66 3.74 -5.62 -7.31
CA GLY A 66 2.67 -5.08 -6.47
C GLY A 66 1.86 -6.20 -5.82
N ARG A 67 1.49 -7.21 -6.61
CA ARG A 67 0.77 -8.40 -6.13
C ARG A 67 1.51 -9.09 -4.99
N LYS A 68 2.80 -9.41 -5.17
CA LYS A 68 3.62 -10.05 -4.13
C LYS A 68 3.76 -9.21 -2.86
N ILE A 69 3.69 -7.88 -2.96
CA ILE A 69 3.74 -7.00 -1.80
C ILE A 69 2.46 -7.15 -0.99
N VAL A 70 1.29 -7.04 -1.62
CA VAL A 70 0.00 -7.12 -0.89
C VAL A 70 -0.31 -8.54 -0.40
N GLU A 71 0.11 -9.58 -1.12
CA GLU A 71 -0.03 -10.98 -0.67
C GLU A 71 0.70 -11.23 0.68
N ARG A 72 1.83 -10.55 0.93
CA ARG A 72 2.52 -10.60 2.24
C ARG A 72 1.73 -9.96 3.38
N HIS A 73 0.70 -9.19 3.05
CA HIS A 73 -0.23 -8.58 4.00
C HIS A 73 -1.57 -9.33 4.04
N ASN A 74 -1.60 -10.59 3.61
CA ASN A 74 -2.78 -11.47 3.61
C ASN A 74 -3.91 -11.00 2.69
N PHE A 75 -3.63 -10.17 1.69
CA PHE A 75 -4.59 -9.94 0.62
C PHE A 75 -4.73 -11.21 -0.21
N ILE A 76 -5.96 -11.63 -0.43
CA ILE A 76 -6.31 -12.79 -1.25
C ILE A 76 -6.93 -12.26 -2.54
N PRO A 77 -6.56 -12.79 -3.73
CA PRO A 77 -7.25 -12.47 -4.97
C PRO A 77 -8.73 -12.82 -4.86
N ASN A 78 -9.61 -11.92 -5.30
CA ASN A 78 -11.02 -12.23 -5.51
C ASN A 78 -11.22 -12.98 -6.83
#